data_AF-A0A2E0FFH7-F1
#
_entry.id   AF-A0A2E0FFH7-F1
#
_cell.length_a   1.000
_cell.length_b   1.000
_cell.length_c   1.000
_cell.angle_alpha   90.00
_cell.angle_beta   90.00
_cell.angle_gamma   90.00
#
_symmetry.space_group_name_H-M   'P 1'
#
loop_
_entity.id
_entity.type
_entity.pdbx_description
1 polymer ?
#
loop_
_entity_poly.entity_id
_entity_poly.type
_entity_poly.pdbx_seq_one_letter_code
_entity_poly.pdbx_strand_id
1 'polypeptide(L)'
;DKDKIRDGEVAIWPVIDDNKPKDTDDERGLHILEMCQFAKYDWLAEANHSLRKDFEDKSLLFPFFDSISLGISAAEDGLKNRNYDTLEQCVMDIEELKDELAMIQMTQTSSGRDRWDTPEVVVGAGKKSKMRKDRYSALIMANMAARGIMRAPTPQEYNFFGGFATYDGIERKKDDNMYSGPNWFTDNMKDIY
;
A
#
# COMPACT_ATOMS: atom_id res chain seq x y z
N ASP A 1 10.57 5.60 -24.50
CA ASP A 1 9.63 6.74 -24.53
C ASP A 1 10.23 7.99 -23.87
N LYS A 2 11.55 8.21 -23.98
CA LYS A 2 12.23 9.39 -23.41
C LYS A 2 11.86 10.67 -24.19
N ASP A 3 11.44 10.52 -25.44
CA ASP A 3 11.14 11.62 -26.37
C ASP A 3 9.76 12.29 -26.15
N LYS A 4 8.93 11.76 -25.25
CA LYS A 4 7.59 12.29 -24.96
C LYS A 4 7.47 12.98 -23.59
N ILE A 5 8.57 13.06 -22.85
CA ILE A 5 8.61 13.61 -21.49
C ILE A 5 8.79 15.13 -21.57
N ARG A 6 7.97 15.89 -20.86
CA ARG A 6 8.09 17.35 -20.79
C ARG A 6 9.16 17.77 -19.79
N ASP A 7 9.65 19.00 -19.92
CA ASP A 7 10.65 19.55 -19.01
C ASP A 7 10.13 19.52 -17.57
N GLY A 8 10.84 18.80 -16.68
CA GLY A 8 10.46 18.59 -15.28
C GLY A 8 9.70 17.30 -14.96
N GLU A 9 9.34 16.48 -15.96
CA GLU A 9 8.71 15.17 -15.73
C GLU A 9 9.75 14.06 -15.54
N VAL A 10 9.48 13.11 -14.64
CA VAL A 10 10.34 11.94 -14.38
C VAL A 10 9.76 10.73 -15.10
N ALA A 11 10.60 9.98 -15.81
CA ALA A 11 10.19 8.74 -16.45
C ALA A 11 9.72 7.71 -15.41
N ILE A 12 8.61 7.03 -15.72
CA ILE A 12 8.14 5.87 -14.97
C ILE A 12 8.62 4.61 -15.69
N TRP A 13 9.41 3.80 -14.98
CA TRP A 13 10.01 2.59 -15.50
C TRP A 13 9.17 1.34 -15.15
N PRO A 14 9.23 0.28 -15.97
CA PRO A 14 8.57 -1.00 -15.68
C PRO A 14 9.01 -1.62 -14.35
N VAL A 15 8.22 -2.59 -13.87
CA VAL A 15 8.57 -3.42 -12.71
C VAL A 15 9.89 -4.14 -12.96
N ILE A 16 10.80 -4.05 -12.00
CA ILE A 16 12.05 -4.80 -11.95
C ILE A 16 11.71 -6.25 -11.61
N ASP A 17 12.14 -7.19 -12.46
CA ASP A 17 11.95 -8.62 -12.23
C ASP A 17 13.31 -9.26 -12.01
N ASP A 18 13.59 -9.68 -10.77
CA ASP A 18 14.87 -10.28 -10.37
C ASP A 18 15.24 -11.51 -11.21
N ASN A 19 14.26 -12.20 -11.80
CA ASN A 19 14.50 -13.39 -12.61
C ASN A 19 14.76 -13.08 -14.08
N LYS A 20 14.37 -11.89 -14.54
CA LYS A 20 14.46 -11.49 -15.94
C LYS A 20 14.94 -10.04 -16.06
N PRO A 21 16.26 -9.83 -16.15
CA PRO A 21 16.82 -8.49 -16.27
C PRO A 21 16.28 -7.82 -17.53
N LYS A 22 15.89 -6.55 -17.40
CA LYS A 22 15.45 -5.68 -18.50
C LYS A 22 16.42 -4.51 -18.61
N ASP A 23 16.53 -3.98 -19.83
CA ASP A 23 17.40 -2.83 -20.12
C ASP A 23 17.01 -1.57 -19.32
N THR A 24 15.79 -1.51 -18.77
CA THR A 24 15.28 -0.38 -18.00
C THR A 24 15.59 -0.45 -16.51
N ASP A 25 16.10 -1.57 -15.99
CA ASP A 25 16.22 -1.79 -14.55
C ASP A 25 17.31 -0.91 -13.89
N ASP A 26 18.32 -0.51 -14.67
CA ASP A 26 19.40 0.38 -14.22
C ASP A 26 19.12 1.88 -14.45
N GLU A 27 17.97 2.21 -15.03
CA GLU A 27 17.63 3.60 -15.33
C GLU A 27 17.19 4.35 -14.07
N ARG A 28 17.70 5.58 -13.90
CA ARG A 28 17.32 6.41 -12.74
C ARG A 28 15.90 6.94 -12.94
N GLY A 29 15.01 6.72 -11.99
CA GLY A 29 13.63 7.18 -12.06
C GLY A 29 12.71 6.43 -11.11
N LEU A 30 11.40 6.63 -11.27
CA LEU A 30 10.39 5.92 -10.49
C LEU A 30 10.09 4.59 -11.18
N HIS A 31 10.28 3.46 -10.49
CA HIS A 31 9.86 2.16 -10.99
C HIS A 31 8.49 1.79 -10.44
N ILE A 32 7.68 1.12 -11.27
CA ILE A 32 6.43 0.51 -10.81
C ILE A 32 6.78 -0.60 -9.82
N LEU A 33 6.20 -0.55 -8.62
CA LEU A 33 6.42 -1.55 -7.58
C LEU A 33 5.66 -2.86 -7.89
N GLU A 34 4.39 -2.74 -8.28
CA GLU A 34 3.53 -3.89 -8.55
C GLU A 34 2.58 -3.58 -9.71
N MET A 35 2.50 -4.48 -10.69
CA MET A 35 1.64 -4.32 -11.85
C MET A 35 0.29 -5.01 -11.63
N CYS A 36 -0.79 -4.24 -11.55
CA CYS A 36 -2.16 -4.78 -11.54
C CYS A 36 -2.56 -5.21 -12.96
N GLN A 37 -2.65 -6.52 -13.23
CA GLN A 37 -2.91 -7.07 -14.57
C GLN A 37 -4.27 -7.75 -14.68
N PHE A 38 -5.34 -6.96 -14.85
CA PHE A 38 -6.69 -7.51 -15.10
C PHE A 38 -6.82 -8.35 -16.38
N ALA A 39 -5.94 -8.14 -17.36
CA ALA A 39 -5.93 -8.92 -18.59
C ALA A 39 -5.40 -10.35 -18.39
N LYS A 40 -4.61 -10.58 -17.33
CA LYS A 40 -4.06 -11.90 -17.02
C LYS A 40 -5.05 -12.66 -16.13
N TYR A 41 -5.53 -13.79 -16.64
CA TYR A 41 -6.49 -14.63 -15.93
C TYR A 41 -6.00 -15.04 -14.53
N ASP A 42 -4.73 -15.47 -14.43
CA ASP A 42 -4.18 -15.96 -13.16
C ASP A 42 -4.21 -14.86 -12.09
N TRP A 43 -3.86 -13.62 -12.45
CA TRP A 43 -3.89 -12.49 -11.51
C TRP A 43 -5.33 -12.19 -11.09
N LEU A 44 -6.27 -12.13 -12.04
CA LEU A 44 -7.67 -11.87 -11.74
C LEU A 44 -8.30 -12.95 -10.85
N ALA A 45 -7.98 -14.21 -11.11
CA ALA A 45 -8.49 -15.35 -10.35
C ALA A 45 -7.90 -15.37 -8.93
N GLU A 46 -6.58 -15.22 -8.81
CA GLU A 46 -5.90 -15.12 -7.53
C GLU A 46 -6.48 -13.99 -6.69
N ALA A 47 -6.63 -12.80 -7.26
CA ALA A 47 -7.13 -11.62 -6.57
C ALA A 47 -8.58 -11.78 -6.06
N ASN A 48 -9.42 -12.49 -6.82
CA ASN A 48 -10.79 -12.78 -6.40
C ASN A 48 -10.85 -13.80 -5.27
N HIS A 49 -10.11 -14.90 -5.41
CA HIS A 49 -10.06 -15.94 -4.37
C HIS A 49 -9.38 -15.44 -3.09
N SER A 50 -8.36 -14.59 -3.22
CA SER A 50 -7.67 -13.98 -2.10
C SER A 50 -8.59 -13.02 -1.34
N LEU A 51 -9.36 -12.19 -2.04
CA LEU A 51 -10.32 -11.29 -1.43
C LEU A 51 -11.40 -12.08 -0.67
N ARG A 52 -11.93 -13.14 -1.28
CA ARG A 52 -12.89 -14.04 -0.63
C ARG A 52 -12.30 -14.65 0.65
N LYS A 53 -11.07 -15.14 0.59
CA LYS A 53 -10.38 -15.70 1.75
C LYS A 53 -10.23 -14.66 2.86
N ASP A 54 -9.90 -13.41 2.54
CA ASP A 54 -9.77 -12.35 3.56
C ASP A 54 -11.08 -12.02 4.27
N PHE A 55 -12.21 -12.11 3.56
CA PHE A 55 -13.52 -12.01 4.19
C PHE A 55 -13.81 -13.21 5.10
N GLU A 56 -13.48 -14.44 4.67
CA GLU A 56 -13.67 -15.66 5.47
C GLU A 56 -12.80 -15.65 6.74
N ASP A 57 -11.54 -15.21 6.62
CA ASP A 57 -10.57 -15.10 7.71
C ASP A 57 -10.80 -13.85 8.59
N LYS A 58 -11.73 -12.96 8.22
CA LYS A 58 -12.00 -11.66 8.87
C LYS A 58 -10.77 -10.73 8.94
N SER A 59 -9.82 -10.88 8.02
CA SER A 59 -8.70 -9.94 7.87
C SER A 59 -9.16 -8.65 7.19
N LEU A 60 -10.20 -8.72 6.35
CA LEU A 60 -10.86 -7.56 5.75
C LEU A 60 -12.28 -7.42 6.32
N LEU A 61 -12.58 -6.26 6.88
CA LEU A 61 -13.89 -5.94 7.46
C LEU A 61 -14.37 -4.60 6.92
N PHE A 62 -15.66 -4.51 6.63
CA PHE A 62 -16.30 -3.23 6.34
C PHE A 62 -16.66 -2.51 7.64
N PRO A 63 -16.61 -1.16 7.65
CA PRO A 63 -17.12 -0.39 8.77
C PRO A 63 -18.62 -0.65 8.97
N PHE A 64 -19.06 -0.50 10.23
CA PHE A 64 -20.48 -0.56 10.57
C PHE A 64 -21.20 0.66 9.98
N PHE A 65 -22.43 0.46 9.53
CA PHE A 65 -23.26 1.51 8.97
C PHE A 65 -24.42 1.83 9.91
N ASP A 66 -24.50 3.08 10.35
CA ASP A 66 -25.60 3.58 11.15
C ASP A 66 -25.87 5.07 10.90
N SER A 67 -27.12 5.47 11.14
CA SER A 67 -27.59 6.84 10.89
C SER A 67 -26.94 7.88 11.82
N ILE A 68 -26.46 7.48 13.00
CA ILE A 68 -25.80 8.39 13.94
C ILE A 68 -24.40 8.72 13.41
N SER A 69 -23.62 7.71 13.01
CA SER A 69 -22.30 7.90 12.40
C SER A 69 -22.36 8.74 11.13
N LEU A 70 -23.40 8.56 10.31
CA LEU A 70 -23.63 9.39 9.13
C LEU A 70 -23.89 10.86 9.51
N GLY A 71 -24.74 11.11 10.51
CA GLY A 71 -25.02 12.45 11.01
C GLY A 71 -23.80 13.15 11.63
N ILE A 72 -22.95 12.39 12.34
CA ILE A 72 -21.66 12.90 12.86
C ILE A 72 -20.74 13.27 11.70
N SER A 73 -20.68 12.44 10.66
CA SER A 73 -19.84 12.69 9.48
C SER A 73 -20.24 13.99 8.76
N ALA A 74 -21.53 14.19 8.52
CA ALA A 74 -22.06 15.41 7.91
C ALA A 74 -21.78 16.67 8.76
N ALA A 75 -21.91 16.56 10.09
CA ALA A 75 -21.59 17.66 10.99
C ALA A 75 -20.09 18.00 10.98
N GLU A 76 -19.21 16.99 10.94
CA GLU A 76 -17.76 17.17 10.85
C GLU A 76 -17.36 17.82 9.52
N ASP A 77 -17.95 17.39 8.41
CA ASP A 77 -17.69 17.96 7.09
C ASP A 77 -18.13 19.43 7.02
N GLY A 78 -19.26 19.77 7.65
CA GLY A 78 -19.71 21.15 7.82
C GLY A 78 -18.77 21.99 8.68
N LEU A 79 -18.26 21.44 9.79
CA LEU A 79 -17.28 22.11 10.65
C LEU A 79 -15.94 22.35 9.94
N LYS A 80 -15.49 21.40 9.12
CA LYS A 80 -14.23 21.47 8.36
C LYS A 80 -14.38 22.17 7.02
N ASN A 81 -15.58 22.60 6.64
CA ASN A 81 -15.92 23.16 5.31
C ASN A 81 -15.38 22.30 4.16
N ARG A 82 -15.52 20.97 4.26
CA ARG A 82 -15.15 20.05 3.18
C ARG A 82 -16.24 20.07 2.11
N ASN A 83 -15.89 20.56 0.93
CA ASN A 83 -16.81 20.59 -0.23
C ASN A 83 -16.60 19.40 -1.19
N TYR A 84 -15.46 18.72 -1.09
CA TYR A 84 -15.07 17.59 -1.92
C TYR A 84 -14.55 16.48 -1.00
N ASP A 85 -14.73 15.23 -1.42
CA ASP A 85 -14.32 14.04 -0.66
C ASP A 85 -14.82 14.09 0.79
N THR A 86 -16.11 14.40 0.94
CA THR A 86 -16.76 14.46 2.26
C THR A 86 -16.75 13.08 2.89
N LEU A 87 -16.70 13.04 4.23
CA LEU A 87 -16.75 11.79 4.98
C LEU A 87 -18.10 11.10 4.74
N GLU A 88 -19.19 11.88 4.67
CA GLU A 88 -20.51 11.35 4.30
C GLU A 88 -20.48 10.61 2.96
N GLN A 89 -19.92 11.24 1.92
CA GLN A 89 -19.84 10.62 0.58
C GLN A 89 -19.00 9.35 0.61
N CYS A 90 -17.88 9.35 1.34
CA CYS A 90 -17.02 8.17 1.50
C CYS A 90 -17.77 6.99 2.15
N VAL A 91 -18.55 7.24 3.20
CA VAL A 91 -19.36 6.21 3.85
C VAL A 91 -20.43 5.67 2.90
N MET A 92 -21.15 6.54 2.20
CA MET A 92 -22.12 6.13 1.19
C MET A 92 -21.47 5.33 0.06
N ASP A 93 -20.26 5.72 -0.34
CA ASP A 93 -19.51 5.03 -1.38
C ASP A 93 -19.11 3.60 -0.99
N ILE A 94 -18.85 3.37 0.30
CA ILE A 94 -18.59 2.05 0.86
C ILE A 94 -19.87 1.19 0.85
N GLU A 95 -21.05 1.77 1.10
CA GLU A 95 -22.30 1.01 0.99
C GLU A 95 -22.60 0.62 -0.46
N GLU A 96 -22.44 1.54 -1.42
CA GLU A 96 -22.60 1.21 -2.85
C GLU A 96 -21.58 0.15 -3.31
N LEU A 97 -20.36 0.18 -2.77
CA LEU A 97 -19.35 -0.86 -3.00
C LEU A 97 -19.84 -2.24 -2.51
N LYS A 98 -20.48 -2.32 -1.34
CA LYS A 98 -21.01 -3.58 -0.80
C LYS A 98 -22.11 -4.14 -1.71
N ASP A 99 -23.01 -3.28 -2.18
CA ASP A 99 -24.07 -3.65 -3.11
C ASP A 99 -23.49 -4.17 -4.43
N GLU A 100 -22.51 -3.46 -4.99
CA GLU A 100 -21.80 -3.86 -6.21
C GLU A 100 -21.11 -5.22 -6.03
N LEU A 101 -20.43 -5.43 -4.90
CA LEU A 101 -19.76 -6.68 -4.57
C LEU A 101 -20.74 -7.85 -4.44
N ALA A 102 -21.89 -7.64 -3.80
CA ALA A 102 -22.94 -8.64 -3.66
C ALA A 102 -23.60 -9.01 -5.00
N MET A 103 -23.57 -8.11 -5.99
CA MET A 103 -24.11 -8.35 -7.33
C MET A 103 -23.17 -9.16 -8.24
N ILE A 104 -21.88 -9.30 -7.91
CA ILE A 104 -20.93 -10.03 -8.75
C ILE A 104 -21.25 -11.52 -8.77
N GLN A 105 -21.36 -12.07 -9.98
CA GLN A 105 -21.62 -13.49 -10.21
C GLN A 105 -20.38 -14.17 -10.78
N MET A 106 -20.02 -15.31 -10.19
CA MET A 106 -18.99 -16.19 -10.71
C MET A 106 -19.62 -17.17 -11.69
N THR A 107 -19.17 -17.12 -12.95
CA THR A 107 -19.60 -18.01 -14.03
C THR A 107 -18.38 -18.71 -14.62
N GLN A 108 -18.55 -19.94 -15.08
CA GLN A 108 -17.46 -20.66 -15.74
C GLN A 108 -17.61 -20.55 -17.26
N THR A 109 -16.53 -20.17 -17.93
CA THR A 109 -16.47 -20.15 -19.40
C THR A 109 -16.40 -21.56 -19.96
N SER A 110 -16.68 -21.73 -21.25
CA SER A 110 -16.62 -23.04 -21.93
C SER A 110 -15.25 -23.72 -21.88
N SER A 111 -14.18 -22.96 -21.62
CA SER A 111 -12.82 -23.46 -21.43
C SER A 111 -12.50 -23.82 -19.97
N GLY A 112 -13.47 -23.73 -19.06
CA GLY A 112 -13.28 -24.03 -17.64
C GLY A 112 -12.69 -22.88 -16.81
N ARG A 113 -12.46 -21.70 -17.39
CA ARG A 113 -11.97 -20.53 -16.67
C ARG A 113 -13.10 -19.78 -15.99
N ASP A 114 -12.86 -19.33 -14.76
CA ASP A 114 -13.84 -18.58 -13.97
C ASP A 114 -13.92 -17.11 -14.43
N ARG A 115 -15.12 -16.54 -14.34
CA ARG A 115 -15.42 -15.18 -14.79
C ARG A 115 -16.32 -14.51 -13.77
N TRP A 116 -15.90 -13.34 -13.32
CA TRP A 116 -16.63 -12.50 -12.37
C TRP A 116 -17.25 -11.31 -13.07
N ASP A 117 -18.57 -11.29 -13.21
CA ASP A 117 -19.31 -10.23 -13.90
C ASP A 117 -20.64 -9.91 -13.22
N THR A 118 -21.13 -8.69 -13.44
CA THR A 118 -22.49 -8.29 -13.05
C THR A 118 -23.52 -8.91 -13.99
N PRO A 119 -24.73 -9.19 -13.50
CA PRO A 119 -25.82 -9.68 -14.34
C PRO A 119 -26.18 -8.64 -15.42
N GLU A 120 -26.63 -9.13 -16.58
CA GLU A 120 -27.10 -8.27 -17.65
C GLU A 120 -28.48 -7.69 -17.31
N VAL A 121 -28.59 -6.36 -17.31
CA VAL A 121 -29.85 -5.66 -17.08
C VAL A 121 -30.42 -5.21 -18.43
N VAL A 122 -31.70 -5.47 -18.66
CA VAL A 122 -32.41 -5.00 -19.86
C VAL A 122 -32.82 -3.54 -19.64
N VAL A 123 -32.17 -2.61 -20.34
CA VAL A 123 -32.36 -1.16 -20.14
C VAL A 123 -33.43 -0.57 -21.08
N GLY A 124 -33.94 -1.37 -22.01
CA GLY A 124 -34.97 -0.99 -22.98
C GLY A 124 -35.15 -2.06 -24.05
N ALA A 125 -35.97 -1.78 -25.08
CA ALA A 125 -36.36 -2.72 -26.16
C ALA A 125 -35.18 -3.54 -26.72
N GLY A 126 -34.91 -4.70 -26.12
CA GLY A 126 -33.85 -5.64 -26.48
C GLY A 126 -32.40 -5.22 -26.15
N LYS A 127 -32.15 -4.02 -25.61
CA LYS A 127 -30.77 -3.58 -25.27
C LYS A 127 -30.40 -4.00 -23.85
N LYS A 128 -29.43 -4.90 -23.78
CA LYS A 128 -28.80 -5.29 -22.52
C LYS A 128 -27.62 -4.37 -22.23
N SER A 129 -27.53 -3.88 -21.01
CA SER A 129 -26.35 -3.19 -20.50
C SER A 129 -25.85 -3.90 -19.26
N LYS A 130 -24.59 -3.68 -18.93
CA LYS A 130 -23.99 -4.14 -17.69
C LYS A 130 -23.72 -2.94 -16.80
N MET A 131 -23.93 -3.13 -15.50
CA MET A 131 -23.48 -2.18 -14.50
C MET A 131 -21.95 -2.10 -14.53
N ARG A 132 -21.39 -0.91 -14.30
CA ARG A 132 -19.94 -0.74 -14.17
C ARG A 132 -19.47 -1.37 -12.85
N LYS A 133 -18.19 -1.75 -12.81
CA LYS A 133 -17.59 -2.54 -11.71
C LYS A 133 -16.39 -1.82 -11.07
N ASP A 134 -16.43 -0.50 -11.10
CA ASP A 134 -15.32 0.39 -10.76
C ASP A 134 -14.99 0.34 -9.27
N ARG A 135 -16.00 0.24 -8.38
CA ARG A 135 -15.77 0.15 -6.93
C ARG A 135 -15.21 -1.21 -6.55
N TYR A 136 -15.82 -2.29 -7.05
CA TYR A 136 -15.37 -3.67 -6.83
C TYR A 136 -13.95 -3.89 -7.35
N SER A 137 -13.63 -3.38 -8.56
CA SER A 137 -12.27 -3.50 -9.10
C SER A 137 -11.25 -2.72 -8.28
N ALA A 138 -11.61 -1.55 -7.73
CA ALA A 138 -10.76 -0.81 -6.81
C ALA A 138 -10.46 -1.61 -5.53
N LEU A 139 -11.47 -2.25 -4.93
CA LEU A 139 -11.28 -3.07 -3.73
C LEU A 139 -10.35 -4.26 -3.98
N ILE A 140 -10.49 -4.95 -5.11
CA ILE A 140 -9.62 -6.07 -5.47
C ILE A 140 -8.17 -5.62 -5.62
N MET A 141 -7.92 -4.50 -6.30
CA MET A 141 -6.57 -3.95 -6.44
C MET A 141 -5.97 -3.62 -5.08
N ALA A 142 -6.73 -2.93 -4.22
CA ALA A 142 -6.29 -2.55 -2.89
C ALA A 142 -5.98 -3.78 -2.03
N ASN A 143 -6.82 -4.82 -2.08
CA ASN A 143 -6.62 -6.04 -1.33
C ASN A 143 -5.34 -6.79 -1.75
N MET A 144 -5.10 -6.91 -3.05
CA MET A 144 -3.90 -7.55 -3.57
C MET A 144 -2.63 -6.79 -3.20
N ALA A 145 -2.64 -5.46 -3.36
CA ALA A 145 -1.51 -4.62 -2.97
C ALA A 145 -1.22 -4.72 -1.46
N ALA A 146 -2.27 -4.71 -0.62
CA ALA A 146 -2.11 -4.87 0.82
C ALA A 146 -1.48 -6.22 1.18
N ARG A 147 -1.90 -7.32 0.52
CA ARG A 147 -1.28 -8.64 0.70
C ARG A 147 0.18 -8.66 0.27
N GLY A 148 0.53 -8.00 -0.83
CA GLY A 148 1.91 -7.85 -1.28
C GLY A 148 2.78 -7.19 -0.21
N ILE A 149 2.32 -6.05 0.32
CA ILE A 149 3.02 -5.31 1.37
C ILE A 149 3.13 -6.12 2.66
N MET A 150 2.05 -6.76 3.11
CA MET A 150 2.07 -7.55 4.36
C MET A 150 2.97 -8.78 4.30
N ARG A 151 3.22 -9.31 3.10
CA ARG A 151 4.10 -10.46 2.88
C ARG A 151 5.53 -10.06 2.56
N ALA A 152 5.77 -8.78 2.25
CA ALA A 152 7.11 -8.28 2.01
C ALA A 152 7.95 -8.41 3.29
N PRO A 153 9.18 -8.94 3.22
CA PRO A 153 10.06 -8.99 4.37
C PRO A 153 10.34 -7.57 4.86
N THR A 154 10.38 -7.37 6.18
CA THR A 154 10.75 -6.06 6.73
C THR A 154 12.17 -5.71 6.29
N PRO A 155 12.40 -4.50 5.76
CA PRO A 155 13.75 -4.07 5.38
C PRO A 155 14.63 -4.14 6.62
N GLN A 156 15.76 -4.82 6.52
CA GLN A 156 16.70 -4.90 7.63
C GLN A 156 17.29 -3.49 7.85
N GLU A 157 17.06 -2.93 9.03
CA GLU A 157 17.75 -1.72 9.46
C GLU A 157 19.24 -2.05 9.61
N TYR A 158 20.02 -1.67 8.60
CA TYR A 158 21.46 -1.85 8.64
C TYR A 158 22.06 -0.74 9.50
N ASN A 159 22.18 -1.01 10.80
CA ASN A 159 22.96 -0.15 11.68
C ASN A 159 24.43 -0.27 11.28
N PHE A 160 24.96 0.79 10.67
CA PHE A 160 26.33 0.85 10.21
C PHE A 160 27.28 1.00 11.42
N PHE A 161 27.64 -0.11 12.05
CA PHE A 161 28.67 -0.14 13.10
C PHE A 161 30.06 -0.16 12.45
N GLY A 162 30.44 0.96 11.81
CA GLY A 162 31.67 1.08 11.03
C GLY A 162 32.19 2.50 11.01
N GLY A 163 32.75 2.95 12.14
CA GLY A 163 33.41 4.25 12.27
C GLY A 163 34.36 4.24 13.46
N PHE A 164 35.63 4.57 13.22
CA PHE A 164 36.58 4.84 14.29
C PHE A 164 36.09 6.09 15.04
N ALA A 165 35.63 5.91 16.28
CA ALA A 165 35.40 6.96 17.30
C ALA A 165 34.08 7.77 17.33
N THR A 166 32.94 7.26 16.86
CA THR A 166 31.62 7.86 17.18
C THR A 166 30.61 6.82 17.64
N TYR A 167 30.75 6.39 18.90
CA TYR A 167 29.63 5.84 19.67
C TYR A 167 28.75 7.02 20.10
N ASP A 168 27.77 7.39 19.29
CA ASP A 168 26.76 8.40 19.63
C ASP A 168 25.57 7.73 20.33
N GLY A 169 25.81 7.21 21.53
CA GLY A 169 24.80 6.44 22.27
C GLY A 169 25.25 5.84 23.60
N ILE A 170 26.54 5.95 23.93
CA ILE A 170 27.00 5.73 25.31
C ILE A 170 27.30 7.12 25.85
N GLU A 171 26.53 7.59 26.82
CA GLU A 171 26.91 8.72 27.66
C GLU A 171 28.36 8.49 28.11
N ARG A 172 29.30 9.26 27.56
CA ARG A 172 30.66 9.28 28.08
C ARG A 172 30.51 9.70 29.53
N LYS A 173 30.67 8.77 30.46
CA LYS A 173 30.84 9.10 31.88
C LYS A 173 31.98 10.09 31.96
N LYS A 174 31.65 11.37 32.11
CA LYS A 174 32.60 12.41 32.51
C LYS A 174 33.06 12.05 33.91
N ASP A 175 34.36 12.05 34.11
CA ASP A 175 35.06 11.80 35.37
C ASP A 175 35.13 10.34 35.86
N ASP A 176 35.78 9.48 35.09
CA ASP A 176 36.51 8.38 35.73
C ASP A 176 37.99 8.49 35.33
N ASN A 177 38.87 8.65 36.31
CA ASN A 177 40.32 8.77 36.08
C ASN A 177 40.80 7.47 35.44
N MET A 178 40.99 7.49 34.11
CA MET A 178 41.31 6.29 33.31
C MET A 178 42.70 5.71 33.60
N TYR A 179 43.48 6.33 34.49
CA TYR A 179 44.81 5.88 34.90
C TYR A 179 44.92 5.85 36.42
N SER A 180 45.23 4.68 36.97
CA SER A 180 45.54 4.47 38.38
C SER A 180 47.05 4.29 38.56
N GLY A 181 47.68 5.20 39.30
CA GLY A 181 49.12 5.20 39.56
C GLY A 181 49.47 5.99 40.82
N PRO A 182 50.74 6.01 41.23
CA PRO A 182 51.17 6.73 42.41
C PRO A 182 50.78 8.22 42.37
N ASN A 183 50.22 8.75 43.46
CA ASN A 183 49.62 10.10 43.51
C ASN A 183 50.54 11.22 42.99
N TRP A 184 51.86 11.10 43.17
CA TRP A 184 52.83 12.11 42.71
C TRP A 184 52.90 12.26 41.19
N PHE A 185 52.46 11.25 40.44
CA PHE A 185 52.46 11.25 38.97
C PHE A 185 51.10 11.68 38.42
N THR A 186 50.01 11.18 38.99
CA THR A 186 48.64 11.43 38.50
C THR A 186 48.22 12.89 38.67
N ASP A 187 48.69 13.58 39.71
CA ASP A 187 48.32 14.99 39.93
C ASP A 187 49.07 15.96 39.00
N ASN A 188 50.24 15.59 38.49
CA ASN A 188 50.99 16.43 37.55
C ASN A 188 50.59 16.24 36.07
N MET A 189 49.84 15.18 35.75
CA MET A 189 49.45 14.85 34.37
C MET A 189 47.99 15.16 34.02
N LYS A 190 47.18 15.65 34.98
CA LYS A 190 45.74 15.92 34.78
C LYS A 190 45.40 16.95 33.69
N ASP A 191 46.36 17.75 33.22
CA ASP A 191 46.15 18.86 32.29
C ASP A 191 46.96 18.77 30.98
N ILE A 192 47.58 17.61 30.68
CA ILE A 192 48.46 17.47 29.50
C ILE A 192 47.74 16.82 28.29
N TYR A 193 46.48 16.37 28.43
CA TYR A 193 45.70 15.82 27.31
C TYR A 193 44.22 16.19 27.39
#